data_AF-A0A957VMG8-F1
#
_entry.id   AF-A0A957VMG8-F1
#
_cell.length_a   1.000
_cell.length_b   1.000
_cell.length_c   1.000
_cell.angle_alpha   90.00
_cell.angle_beta   90.00
_cell.angle_gamma   90.00
#
_symmetry.space_group_name_H-M   'P 1'
#
loop_
_entity.id
_entity.type
_entity.pdbx_description
1 polymer ?
#
loop_
_entity_poly.entity_id
_entity_poly.type
_entity_poly.pdbx_seq_one_letter_code
_entity_poly.pdbx_strand_id
1 'polypeptide(L)'
;MGSEYLWRGTLVYNGDVYDHVSFRARGGMHRYATGKNFWKVNFNMGHRFQAYDNYGRPYAEKWDKLNLSSGMQHSSRRYRGEQGLFEALSFRLFNLAGVAAPNTHFVHWRVIDNASEQGNNQYDGDFWGLYLAIEQVDGRFLDEHDLPDGNLYKIDIEVNDLQNQGADAVTDHSDLAGFMNTYLFGGYSEQWWRENFDLPWFYSYRAIIEAVRHYDINNGKNYHYFNNPETNQWQVIPWDVDITWSFIVAGVGDDPFYSRVLRYSAFQREYQNRLREIRDLLFNPDQMNVLITEYAD
;
A
#
# COMPACT_ATOMS: atom_id res chain seq x y z
N MET A 1 11.24 19.69 -0.69
CA MET A 1 11.68 19.32 -2.06
C MET A 1 11.45 17.84 -2.30
N GLY A 2 11.02 17.44 -3.49
CA GLY A 2 10.98 16.04 -3.96
C GLY A 2 9.62 15.30 -3.93
N SER A 3 8.52 16.04 -3.74
CA SER A 3 7.17 15.56 -4.12
C SER A 3 6.83 15.86 -5.59
N GLU A 4 7.56 16.78 -6.20
CA GLU A 4 7.43 17.18 -7.60
C GLU A 4 8.13 16.19 -8.53
N TYR A 5 7.56 16.01 -9.72
CA TYR A 5 8.16 15.24 -10.81
C TYR A 5 9.15 16.10 -11.59
N LEU A 6 10.39 16.16 -11.11
CA LEU A 6 11.42 17.06 -11.63
C LEU A 6 12.15 16.51 -12.86
N TRP A 7 12.14 15.19 -13.06
CA TRP A 7 12.87 14.54 -14.14
C TRP A 7 11.94 13.93 -15.17
N ARG A 8 12.45 13.80 -16.39
CA ARG A 8 11.78 13.14 -17.51
C ARG A 8 12.68 12.07 -18.09
N GLY A 9 12.07 11.03 -18.64
CA GLY A 9 12.78 9.95 -19.29
C GLY A 9 11.87 9.08 -20.13
N THR A 10 12.43 7.98 -20.60
CA THR A 10 11.74 6.94 -21.35
C THR A 10 11.81 5.66 -20.53
N LEU A 11 10.68 5.02 -20.29
CA LEU A 11 10.63 3.70 -19.69
C LEU A 11 10.35 2.68 -20.79
N VAL A 12 11.14 1.61 -20.84
CA VAL A 12 10.88 0.46 -21.72
C VAL A 12 10.49 -0.72 -20.84
N TYR A 13 9.36 -1.34 -21.13
CA TYR A 13 8.86 -2.49 -20.37
C TYR A 13 8.02 -3.39 -21.26
N ASN A 14 8.31 -4.69 -21.24
CA ASN A 14 7.62 -5.72 -22.03
C ASN A 14 7.48 -5.40 -23.53
N GLY A 15 8.50 -4.77 -24.12
CA GLY A 15 8.51 -4.36 -25.53
C GLY A 15 7.81 -3.02 -25.83
N ASP A 16 7.09 -2.45 -24.86
CA ASP A 16 6.45 -1.14 -24.98
C ASP A 16 7.39 -0.01 -24.54
N VAL A 17 7.28 1.12 -25.23
CA VAL A 17 8.07 2.33 -24.97
C VAL A 17 7.16 3.44 -24.43
N TYR A 18 7.30 3.75 -23.14
CA TYR A 18 6.63 4.85 -22.48
C TYR A 18 7.55 6.06 -22.49
N ASP A 19 7.42 6.87 -23.54
CA ASP A 19 8.27 8.03 -23.74
C ASP A 19 7.76 9.29 -23.02
N HIS A 20 8.68 10.20 -22.69
CA HIS A 20 8.41 11.45 -21.99
C HIS A 20 7.65 11.26 -20.67
N VAL A 21 7.86 10.14 -19.96
CA VAL A 21 7.32 9.96 -18.61
C VAL A 21 8.03 10.90 -17.65
N SER A 22 7.32 11.33 -16.61
CA SER A 22 7.94 12.14 -15.55
C SER A 22 8.20 11.25 -14.35
N PHE A 23 9.35 11.40 -13.69
CA PHE A 23 9.70 10.57 -12.54
C PHE A 23 10.35 11.37 -11.41
N ARG A 24 10.33 10.80 -10.20
CA ARG A 24 10.96 11.36 -9.01
C ARG A 24 11.41 10.28 -8.04
N ALA A 25 12.38 10.61 -7.20
CA ALA A 25 12.64 9.83 -6.00
C ALA A 25 11.46 9.95 -5.03
N ARG A 26 11.08 8.85 -4.38
CA ARG A 26 9.99 8.81 -3.39
C ARG A 26 10.50 8.39 -2.01
N GLY A 27 9.59 8.39 -1.02
CA GLY A 27 9.90 8.14 0.38
C GLY A 27 10.08 9.43 1.18
N GLY A 28 10.04 9.34 2.50
CA GLY A 28 10.21 10.48 3.40
C GLY A 28 11.67 10.65 3.84
N MET A 29 11.94 10.33 5.10
CA MET A 29 13.23 10.50 5.77
C MET A 29 14.42 9.88 5.02
N HIS A 30 14.23 8.72 4.39
CA HIS A 30 15.33 7.93 3.80
C HIS A 30 15.46 8.05 2.28
N ARG A 31 14.80 9.03 1.66
CA ARG A 31 14.70 9.18 0.20
C ARG A 31 16.05 9.07 -0.55
N TYR A 32 17.14 9.55 0.06
CA TYR A 32 18.48 9.57 -0.53
C TYR A 32 19.55 8.94 0.37
N ALA A 33 19.17 8.07 1.30
CA ALA A 33 20.07 7.63 2.38
C ALA A 33 21.07 6.52 1.98
N THR A 34 20.84 5.79 0.90
CA THR A 34 21.54 4.52 0.61
C THR A 34 22.12 4.40 -0.81
N GLY A 35 21.94 5.42 -1.65
CA GLY A 35 22.33 5.39 -3.07
C GLY A 35 21.36 4.63 -3.98
N LYS A 36 20.60 3.65 -3.44
CA LYS A 36 19.54 2.94 -4.16
C LYS A 36 18.17 3.54 -3.83
N ASN A 37 17.79 4.59 -4.55
CA ASN A 37 16.57 5.35 -4.28
C ASN A 37 15.31 4.55 -4.62
N PHE A 38 14.23 4.84 -3.90
CA PHE A 38 12.87 4.51 -4.32
C PHE A 38 12.46 5.45 -5.45
N TRP A 39 11.76 4.94 -6.45
CA TRP A 39 11.30 5.75 -7.59
C TRP A 39 9.78 5.80 -7.66
N LYS A 40 9.26 6.88 -8.22
CA LYS A 40 7.88 7.00 -8.65
C LYS A 40 7.86 7.55 -10.06
N VAL A 41 7.23 6.82 -10.97
CA VAL A 41 7.05 7.19 -12.38
C VAL A 41 5.59 7.59 -12.58
N ASN A 42 5.36 8.68 -13.31
CA ASN A 42 4.05 9.14 -13.73
C ASN A 42 3.97 9.06 -15.27
N PHE A 43 3.02 8.26 -15.74
CA PHE A 43 2.79 7.99 -17.14
C PHE A 43 1.87 9.04 -17.76
N ASN A 44 1.95 9.19 -19.07
CA ASN A 44 1.17 10.18 -19.79
C ASN A 44 -0.29 9.73 -19.92
N MET A 45 -1.20 10.71 -19.93
CA MET A 45 -2.61 10.43 -20.25
C MET A 45 -2.70 9.87 -21.67
N GLY A 46 -3.53 8.84 -21.87
CA GLY A 46 -3.63 8.13 -23.16
C GLY A 46 -2.55 7.07 -23.38
N HIS A 47 -1.50 7.01 -22.55
CA HIS A 47 -0.48 5.96 -22.61
C HIS A 47 -0.07 5.51 -21.20
N ARG A 48 -1.01 4.80 -20.54
CA ARG A 48 -0.88 4.25 -19.18
C ARG A 48 -0.10 2.93 -19.18
N PHE A 49 0.56 2.65 -18.06
CA PHE A 49 1.44 1.49 -17.90
C PHE A 49 0.66 0.19 -17.74
N GLN A 50 0.88 -0.78 -18.63
CA GLN A 50 0.37 -2.14 -18.45
C GLN A 50 1.33 -2.93 -17.56
N ALA A 51 1.00 -3.07 -16.29
CA ALA A 51 1.73 -3.93 -15.36
C ALA A 51 1.28 -5.40 -15.51
N TYR A 52 2.14 -6.33 -15.09
CA TYR A 52 1.88 -7.76 -15.07
C TYR A 52 2.20 -8.32 -13.68
N ASP A 53 1.46 -9.31 -13.25
CA ASP A 53 1.72 -10.02 -12.00
C ASP A 53 2.94 -10.95 -12.10
N ASN A 54 3.31 -11.60 -10.99
CA ASN A 54 4.44 -12.53 -10.93
C ASN A 54 4.27 -13.77 -11.84
N TYR A 55 3.09 -13.98 -12.43
CA TYR A 55 2.79 -15.07 -13.35
C TYR A 55 2.74 -14.61 -14.82
N GLY A 56 3.07 -13.35 -15.10
CA GLY A 56 3.04 -12.78 -16.44
C GLY A 56 1.62 -12.51 -16.96
N ARG A 57 0.62 -12.42 -16.07
CA ARG A 57 -0.75 -12.03 -16.43
C ARG A 57 -0.89 -10.51 -16.29
N PRO A 58 -1.50 -9.82 -17.27
CA PRO A 58 -1.73 -8.39 -17.13
C PRO A 58 -2.72 -8.12 -15.99
N TYR A 59 -2.47 -7.09 -15.19
CA TYR A 59 -3.52 -6.52 -14.33
C TYR A 59 -4.64 -5.96 -15.20
N ALA A 60 -5.87 -5.93 -14.67
CA ALA A 60 -7.04 -5.49 -15.42
C ALA A 60 -6.91 -4.00 -15.82
N GLU A 61 -6.39 -3.19 -14.89
CA GLU A 61 -6.21 -1.76 -15.05
C GLU A 61 -4.78 -1.34 -15.38
N LYS A 62 -4.68 -0.36 -16.27
CA LYS A 62 -3.39 0.26 -16.61
C LYS A 62 -3.08 1.41 -15.66
N TRP A 63 -1.89 1.39 -15.09
CA TRP A 63 -1.48 2.33 -14.04
C TRP A 63 -1.10 3.70 -14.60
N ASP A 64 -1.52 4.76 -13.92
CA ASP A 64 -1.00 6.11 -14.19
C ASP A 64 0.33 6.39 -13.48
N LYS A 65 0.59 5.70 -12.38
CA LYS A 65 1.78 5.84 -11.57
C LYS A 65 2.31 4.46 -11.20
N LEU A 66 3.62 4.29 -11.36
CA LEU A 66 4.35 3.12 -10.88
C LEU A 66 5.21 3.53 -9.69
N ASN A 67 5.01 2.89 -8.55
CA ASN A 67 5.89 3.05 -7.41
C ASN A 67 6.92 1.91 -7.39
N LEU A 68 8.19 2.24 -7.25
CA LEU A 68 9.29 1.28 -7.17
C LEU A 68 9.95 1.36 -5.80
N SER A 69 9.79 0.30 -5.00
CA SER A 69 10.53 0.10 -3.76
C SER A 69 11.90 -0.49 -4.06
N SER A 70 12.94 0.11 -3.50
CA SER A 70 14.33 -0.33 -3.73
C SER A 70 14.68 -1.63 -3.01
N GLY A 71 13.80 -2.13 -2.13
CA GLY A 71 14.07 -3.28 -1.27
C GLY A 71 15.32 -3.06 -0.41
N MET A 72 15.64 -1.80 -0.10
CA MET A 72 16.81 -1.47 0.67
C MET A 72 16.58 -1.75 2.15
N GLN A 73 17.59 -2.31 2.81
CA GLN A 73 17.55 -2.48 4.26
C GLN A 73 17.86 -1.14 4.94
N HIS A 74 16.89 -0.61 5.68
CA HIS A 74 16.97 0.73 6.28
C HIS A 74 17.83 0.82 7.53
N SER A 75 18.10 -0.30 8.22
CA SER A 75 19.06 -0.34 9.33
C SER A 75 19.62 -1.75 9.53
N SER A 76 20.67 -1.91 10.34
CA SER A 76 21.31 -3.21 10.63
C SER A 76 20.37 -4.14 11.44
N ARG A 77 19.34 -4.65 10.78
CA ARG A 77 18.22 -5.39 11.38
C ARG A 77 18.44 -6.91 11.41
N ARG A 78 19.64 -7.37 11.04
CA ARG A 78 20.12 -8.76 11.06
C ARG A 78 19.36 -9.76 10.17
N TYR A 79 18.23 -9.38 9.58
CA TYR A 79 17.48 -10.20 8.63
C TYR A 79 17.72 -9.70 7.20
N ARG A 80 18.27 -10.57 6.34
CA ARG A 80 18.32 -10.37 4.89
C ARG A 80 16.97 -10.88 4.35
N GLY A 81 16.09 -9.98 3.90
CA GLY A 81 14.70 -10.32 3.55
C GLY A 81 13.76 -9.12 3.40
N GLU A 82 14.14 -7.94 3.91
CA GLU A 82 13.47 -6.64 3.68
C GLU A 82 13.48 -6.17 2.20
N GLN A 83 13.84 -7.04 1.26
CA GLN A 83 14.05 -6.73 -0.15
C GLN A 83 12.73 -6.64 -0.93
N GLY A 84 11.64 -6.18 -0.30
CA GLY A 84 10.29 -6.15 -0.87
C GLY A 84 9.41 -7.34 -0.49
N LEU A 85 9.95 -8.42 0.09
CA LEU A 85 9.14 -9.58 0.51
C LEU A 85 8.15 -9.21 1.62
N PHE A 86 8.56 -8.37 2.57
CA PHE A 86 7.69 -7.94 3.66
C PHE A 86 6.50 -7.16 3.14
N GLU A 87 6.73 -6.19 2.25
CA GLU A 87 5.63 -5.45 1.64
C GLU A 87 4.75 -6.35 0.79
N ALA A 88 5.35 -7.16 -0.08
CA ALA A 88 4.63 -8.03 -1.00
C ALA A 88 3.73 -9.04 -0.28
N LEU A 89 4.28 -9.74 0.72
CA LEU A 89 3.51 -10.70 1.53
C LEU A 89 2.44 -10.00 2.37
N SER A 90 2.74 -8.83 2.95
CA SER A 90 1.76 -8.11 3.77
C SER A 90 0.56 -7.68 2.94
N PHE A 91 0.78 -7.04 1.79
CA PHE A 91 -0.32 -6.65 0.89
C PHE A 91 -1.08 -7.86 0.36
N ARG A 92 -0.37 -8.94 0.01
CA ARG A 92 -1.01 -10.19 -0.41
C ARG A 92 -1.91 -10.79 0.68
N LEU A 93 -1.48 -10.75 1.94
CA LEU A 93 -2.30 -11.21 3.06
C LEU A 93 -3.53 -10.34 3.29
N PHE A 94 -3.44 -9.02 3.14
CA PHE A 94 -4.62 -8.15 3.18
C PHE A 94 -5.62 -8.52 2.08
N ASN A 95 -5.16 -8.66 0.84
CA ASN A 95 -6.02 -9.06 -0.29
C ASN A 95 -6.69 -10.43 -0.05
N LEU A 96 -5.93 -11.43 0.42
CA LEU A 96 -6.48 -12.75 0.77
C LEU A 96 -7.48 -12.70 1.94
N ALA A 97 -7.35 -11.73 2.84
CA ALA A 97 -8.28 -11.49 3.93
C ALA A 97 -9.50 -10.65 3.53
N GLY A 98 -9.65 -10.29 2.25
CA GLY A 98 -10.76 -9.48 1.74
C GLY A 98 -10.63 -7.99 2.05
N VAL A 99 -9.40 -7.50 2.24
CA VAL A 99 -9.10 -6.07 2.37
C VAL A 99 -8.29 -5.67 1.15
N ALA A 100 -8.86 -4.81 0.29
CA ALA A 100 -8.15 -4.32 -0.87
C ALA A 100 -6.82 -3.67 -0.44
N ALA A 101 -5.75 -4.08 -1.08
CA ALA A 101 -4.39 -3.67 -0.79
C ALA A 101 -3.54 -3.72 -2.07
N PRO A 102 -2.53 -2.83 -2.21
CA PRO A 102 -1.73 -2.73 -3.41
C PRO A 102 -1.24 -4.07 -3.97
N ASN A 103 -1.50 -4.31 -5.25
CA ASN A 103 -0.83 -5.37 -5.99
C ASN A 103 0.67 -5.08 -6.11
N THR A 104 1.48 -6.14 -6.05
CA THR A 104 2.93 -6.03 -6.12
C THR A 104 3.56 -7.11 -6.99
N HIS A 105 4.68 -6.78 -7.61
CA HIS A 105 5.49 -7.73 -8.37
C HIS A 105 6.95 -7.28 -8.41
N PHE A 106 7.87 -8.23 -8.55
CA PHE A 106 9.29 -7.91 -8.61
C PHE A 106 9.74 -7.57 -10.03
N VAL A 107 10.66 -6.61 -10.15
CA VAL A 107 11.23 -6.19 -11.43
C VAL A 107 12.75 -6.02 -11.34
N HIS A 108 13.45 -6.28 -12.43
CA HIS A 108 14.81 -5.79 -12.61
C HIS A 108 14.77 -4.35 -13.08
N TRP A 109 15.30 -3.43 -12.27
CA TRP A 109 15.41 -2.04 -12.64
C TRP A 109 16.74 -1.80 -13.36
N ARG A 110 16.66 -1.16 -14.52
CA ARG A 110 17.82 -0.77 -15.32
C ARG A 110 17.74 0.69 -15.72
N VAL A 111 18.86 1.40 -15.65
CA VAL A 111 18.98 2.80 -16.07
C VAL A 111 20.07 2.90 -17.12
N ILE A 112 19.69 3.27 -18.34
CA ILE A 112 20.63 3.46 -19.45
C ILE A 112 21.07 4.92 -19.45
N ASP A 113 22.27 5.20 -18.94
CA ASP A 113 22.83 6.56 -18.90
C ASP A 113 24.16 6.70 -19.66
N ASN A 114 24.68 5.58 -20.18
CA ASN A 114 25.92 5.51 -20.95
C ASN A 114 25.79 4.54 -22.12
N ALA A 115 26.76 4.57 -23.05
CA ALA A 115 26.75 3.68 -24.22
C ALA A 115 27.10 2.21 -23.89
N SER A 116 27.80 1.98 -22.78
CA SER A 116 28.16 0.64 -22.31
C SER A 116 27.24 0.24 -21.16
N GLU A 117 26.51 -0.85 -21.32
CA GLU A 117 25.68 -1.44 -20.25
C GLU A 117 26.53 -1.87 -19.06
N GLN A 118 27.75 -2.35 -19.32
CA GLN A 118 28.67 -2.81 -18.29
C GLN A 118 29.54 -1.66 -17.78
N GLY A 119 29.51 -1.47 -16.47
CA GLY A 119 30.41 -0.58 -15.76
C GLY A 119 31.68 -1.27 -15.24
N ASN A 120 32.58 -0.49 -14.63
CA ASN A 120 33.86 -1.00 -14.13
C ASN A 120 33.75 -1.74 -12.79
N ASN A 121 32.64 -1.55 -12.05
CA ASN A 121 32.39 -2.17 -10.76
C ASN A 121 30.88 -2.34 -10.50
N GLN A 122 30.51 -2.87 -9.32
CA GLN A 122 29.12 -3.17 -8.94
C GLN A 122 28.18 -1.95 -8.82
N TYR A 123 28.72 -0.74 -8.82
CA TYR A 123 27.99 0.52 -8.73
C TYR A 123 27.92 1.26 -10.07
N ASP A 124 28.61 0.73 -11.09
CA ASP A 124 28.65 1.28 -12.44
C ASP A 124 27.86 0.36 -13.41
N GLY A 125 27.21 0.96 -14.41
CA GLY A 125 26.47 0.24 -15.45
C GLY A 125 24.96 0.25 -15.22
N ASP A 126 24.23 -0.37 -16.15
CA ASP A 126 22.79 -0.13 -16.25
C ASP A 126 21.99 -0.93 -15.21
N PHE A 127 22.55 -1.99 -14.62
CA PHE A 127 21.80 -2.85 -13.68
C PHE A 127 21.79 -2.29 -12.26
N TRP A 128 20.63 -1.76 -11.86
CA TRP A 128 20.42 -1.18 -10.53
C TRP A 128 19.83 -2.19 -9.52
N GLY A 129 19.55 -3.41 -9.96
CA GLY A 129 19.11 -4.51 -9.10
C GLY A 129 17.61 -4.78 -9.11
N LEU A 130 17.19 -5.62 -8.17
CA LEU A 130 15.80 -5.97 -7.93
C LEU A 130 15.04 -4.79 -7.28
N TYR A 131 13.85 -4.49 -7.76
CA TYR A 131 12.92 -3.55 -7.17
C TYR A 131 11.55 -4.21 -7.03
N LEU A 132 10.75 -3.77 -6.05
CA LEU A 132 9.36 -4.15 -5.94
C LEU A 132 8.49 -3.05 -6.58
N ALA A 133 7.78 -3.40 -7.64
CA ALA A 133 6.71 -2.59 -8.18
C ALA A 133 5.49 -2.67 -7.25
N ILE A 134 4.96 -1.52 -6.85
CA ILE A 134 3.81 -1.40 -5.97
C ILE A 134 2.76 -0.55 -6.68
N GLU A 135 1.55 -1.08 -6.78
CA GLU A 135 0.38 -0.40 -7.27
C GLU A 135 0.13 0.93 -6.53
N GLN A 136 -0.30 1.96 -7.25
CA GLN A 136 -0.68 3.22 -6.64
C GLN A 136 -2.12 3.12 -6.13
N VAL A 137 -2.35 3.44 -4.86
CA VAL A 137 -3.70 3.61 -4.31
C VAL A 137 -4.28 4.94 -4.83
N ASP A 138 -5.06 4.87 -5.91
CA ASP A 138 -5.86 5.94 -6.52
C ASP A 138 -7.11 5.36 -7.19
N GLY A 139 -7.81 6.11 -8.05
CA GLY A 139 -9.05 5.62 -8.69
C GLY A 139 -8.90 4.31 -9.47
N ARG A 140 -7.73 4.07 -10.10
CA ARG A 140 -7.49 2.82 -10.84
C ARG A 140 -7.32 1.61 -9.93
N PHE A 141 -6.83 1.85 -8.72
CA PHE A 141 -6.79 0.83 -7.69
C PHE A 141 -8.20 0.46 -7.24
N LEU A 142 -9.14 1.41 -7.19
CA LEU A 142 -10.53 1.07 -6.90
C LEU A 142 -11.09 0.16 -8.00
N ASP A 143 -10.88 0.53 -9.26
CA ASP A 143 -11.30 -0.26 -10.43
C ASP A 143 -10.67 -1.68 -10.43
N GLU A 144 -9.35 -1.81 -10.20
CA GLU A 144 -8.65 -3.11 -10.16
C GLU A 144 -9.15 -4.04 -9.05
N HIS A 145 -9.63 -3.47 -7.94
CA HIS A 145 -10.09 -4.22 -6.76
C HIS A 145 -11.61 -4.33 -6.66
N ASP A 146 -12.33 -4.09 -7.77
CA ASP A 146 -13.79 -4.14 -7.86
C ASP A 146 -14.49 -3.24 -6.82
N LEU A 147 -13.89 -2.09 -6.49
CA LEU A 147 -14.46 -1.08 -5.61
C LEU A 147 -15.10 0.04 -6.43
N PRO A 148 -16.23 0.61 -5.99
CA PRO A 148 -16.90 1.69 -6.70
C PRO A 148 -16.08 3.00 -6.68
N ASP A 149 -16.27 3.84 -7.70
CA ASP A 149 -15.61 5.15 -7.81
C ASP A 149 -16.05 6.09 -6.68
N GLY A 150 -15.18 6.29 -5.69
CA GLY A 150 -15.48 7.06 -4.48
C GLY A 150 -14.30 7.89 -3.99
N ASN A 151 -14.56 8.71 -2.97
CA ASN A 151 -13.52 9.53 -2.36
C ASN A 151 -12.50 8.65 -1.62
N LEU A 152 -11.23 8.83 -1.96
CA LEU A 152 -10.09 8.10 -1.40
C LEU A 152 -9.06 9.10 -0.90
N TYR A 153 -8.71 9.01 0.37
CA TYR A 153 -7.80 9.93 1.04
C TYR A 153 -6.60 9.18 1.59
N LYS A 154 -5.39 9.62 1.24
CA LYS A 154 -4.19 9.21 1.95
C LYS A 154 -4.14 9.98 3.27
N ILE A 155 -4.08 9.24 4.37
CA ILE A 155 -3.99 9.83 5.71
C ILE A 155 -2.53 9.98 6.11
N ASP A 156 -2.17 11.17 6.56
CA ASP A 156 -0.84 11.52 7.06
C ASP A 156 -0.97 12.53 8.20
N ILE A 157 0.07 12.66 9.01
CA ILE A 157 0.13 13.58 10.16
C ILE A 157 -0.06 15.02 9.72
N GLU A 158 0.48 15.36 8.55
CA GLU A 158 0.57 16.74 8.06
C GLU A 158 -0.63 17.12 7.19
N VAL A 159 -1.07 16.23 6.30
CA VAL A 159 -2.09 16.50 5.29
C VAL A 159 -2.85 15.23 4.94
N ASN A 160 -4.18 15.33 4.89
CA ASN A 160 -5.05 14.31 4.28
C ASN A 160 -5.17 14.59 2.78
N ASP A 161 -4.47 13.79 1.97
CA ASP A 161 -4.30 14.04 0.53
C ASP A 161 -5.31 13.23 -0.30
N LEU A 162 -6.17 13.91 -1.04
CA LEU A 162 -7.17 13.30 -1.91
C LEU A 162 -6.49 12.56 -3.08
N GLN A 163 -6.57 11.22 -3.08
CA GLN A 163 -6.01 10.36 -4.12
C GLN A 163 -7.02 10.03 -5.22
N ASN A 164 -8.31 10.00 -4.90
CA ASN A 164 -9.39 9.87 -5.86
C ASN A 164 -10.60 10.69 -5.40
N GLN A 165 -11.29 11.34 -6.35
CA GLN A 165 -12.58 11.95 -6.11
C GLN A 165 -13.61 11.25 -7.00
N GLY A 166 -14.59 10.60 -6.39
CA GLY A 166 -15.66 9.95 -7.14
C GLY A 166 -16.46 10.97 -7.95
N ALA A 167 -16.98 10.57 -9.11
CA ALA A 167 -17.72 11.47 -10.00
C ALA A 167 -18.91 12.18 -9.31
N ASP A 168 -19.64 11.45 -8.45
CA ASP A 168 -20.79 11.94 -7.69
C ASP A 168 -20.46 12.25 -6.22
N ALA A 169 -19.18 12.15 -5.85
CA ALA A 169 -18.75 12.32 -4.48
C ALA A 169 -18.60 13.80 -4.09
N VAL A 170 -18.57 14.05 -2.78
CA VAL A 170 -18.38 15.38 -2.20
C VAL A 170 -17.00 15.93 -2.59
N THR A 171 -16.94 17.19 -3.03
CA THR A 171 -15.72 17.78 -3.63
C THR A 171 -14.96 18.72 -2.70
N ASP A 172 -15.41 18.90 -1.47
CA ASP A 172 -14.87 19.88 -0.51
C ASP A 172 -14.29 19.25 0.77
N HIS A 173 -14.12 17.92 0.77
CA HIS A 173 -13.63 17.11 1.89
C HIS A 173 -14.53 17.13 3.14
N SER A 174 -15.76 17.65 3.05
CA SER A 174 -16.68 17.70 4.19
C SER A 174 -17.14 16.31 4.67
N ASP A 175 -17.12 15.32 3.80
CA ASP A 175 -17.35 13.91 4.11
C ASP A 175 -16.27 13.37 5.07
N LEU A 176 -14.99 13.52 4.71
CA LEU A 176 -13.87 13.12 5.56
C LEU A 176 -13.88 13.90 6.87
N ALA A 177 -14.06 15.22 6.81
CA ALA A 177 -14.09 16.06 8.00
C ALA A 177 -15.23 15.65 8.95
N GLY A 178 -16.41 15.35 8.43
CA GLY A 178 -17.56 14.89 9.20
C GLY A 178 -17.32 13.54 9.89
N PHE A 179 -16.76 12.57 9.15
CA PHE A 179 -16.41 11.26 9.70
C PHE A 179 -15.35 11.39 10.80
N MET A 180 -14.26 12.12 10.53
CA MET A 180 -13.17 12.33 11.49
C MET A 180 -13.63 13.07 12.75
N ASN A 181 -14.36 14.18 12.59
CA ASN A 181 -14.87 14.93 13.75
C ASN A 181 -15.74 14.05 14.65
N THR A 182 -16.57 13.19 14.07
CA THR A 182 -17.45 12.31 14.86
C THR A 182 -16.65 11.34 15.73
N TYR A 183 -15.67 10.63 15.17
CA TYR A 183 -14.88 9.69 15.98
C TYR A 183 -13.83 10.36 16.89
N LEU A 184 -13.31 11.53 16.52
CA LEU A 184 -12.34 12.28 17.32
C LEU A 184 -12.97 12.90 18.56
N PHE A 185 -14.19 13.45 18.44
CA PHE A 185 -14.89 14.14 19.51
C PHE A 185 -15.93 13.28 20.24
N GLY A 186 -15.92 11.97 20.03
CA GLY A 186 -16.73 11.03 20.80
C GLY A 186 -18.21 10.98 20.42
N GLY A 187 -18.58 11.48 19.24
CA GLY A 187 -19.95 11.49 18.71
C GLY A 187 -20.43 10.14 18.17
N TYR A 188 -19.70 9.05 18.41
CA TYR A 188 -19.99 7.72 17.89
C TYR A 188 -20.73 6.84 18.91
N SER A 189 -21.65 6.01 18.40
CA SER A 189 -22.32 4.93 19.12
C SER A 189 -22.06 3.60 18.43
N GLU A 190 -22.48 2.48 19.04
CA GLU A 190 -22.44 1.18 18.35
C GLU A 190 -23.21 1.23 17.02
N GLN A 191 -24.41 1.83 17.02
CA GLN A 191 -25.24 1.98 15.82
C GLN A 191 -24.56 2.84 14.76
N TRP A 192 -23.93 3.95 15.17
CA TRP A 192 -23.22 4.82 14.24
C TRP A 192 -22.09 4.08 13.53
N TRP A 193 -21.31 3.26 14.25
CA TRP A 193 -20.28 2.43 13.62
C TRP A 193 -20.86 1.45 12.60
N ARG A 194 -21.99 0.79 12.91
CA ARG A 194 -22.66 -0.13 11.97
C ARG A 194 -23.14 0.59 10.70
N GLU A 195 -23.52 1.86 10.80
CA GLU A 195 -24.04 2.65 9.68
C GLU A 195 -22.93 3.32 8.85
N ASN A 196 -21.77 3.61 9.45
CA ASN A 196 -20.77 4.50 8.82
C ASN A 196 -19.40 3.85 8.61
N PHE A 197 -19.16 2.63 9.08
CA PHE A 197 -17.86 1.97 8.97
C PHE A 197 -18.04 0.50 8.66
N ASP A 198 -17.30 0.02 7.67
CA ASP A 198 -17.35 -1.38 7.28
C ASP A 198 -16.61 -2.23 8.32
N LEU A 199 -17.38 -2.74 9.29
CA LEU A 199 -16.87 -3.51 10.41
C LEU A 199 -16.22 -4.84 9.99
N PRO A 200 -16.83 -5.68 9.11
CA PRO A 200 -16.16 -6.87 8.58
C PRO A 200 -14.82 -6.58 7.89
N TRP A 201 -14.75 -5.51 7.08
CA TRP A 201 -13.51 -5.05 6.46
C TRP A 201 -12.46 -4.70 7.52
N PHE A 202 -12.85 -3.89 8.51
CA PHE A 202 -11.98 -3.49 9.60
C PHE A 202 -11.45 -4.66 10.43
N TYR A 203 -12.28 -5.68 10.70
CA TYR A 203 -11.83 -6.85 11.46
C TYR A 203 -10.76 -7.65 10.71
N SER A 204 -10.90 -7.77 9.40
CA SER A 204 -9.91 -8.41 8.53
C SER A 204 -8.62 -7.58 8.48
N TYR A 205 -8.74 -6.27 8.29
CA TYR A 205 -7.62 -5.33 8.32
C TYR A 205 -6.84 -5.41 9.63
N ARG A 206 -7.55 -5.36 10.76
CA ARG A 206 -6.92 -5.41 12.08
C ARG A 206 -6.24 -6.75 12.36
N ALA A 207 -6.83 -7.86 11.91
CA ALA A 207 -6.24 -9.18 12.07
C ALA A 207 -4.91 -9.31 11.31
N ILE A 208 -4.81 -8.78 10.09
CA ILE A 208 -3.55 -8.76 9.34
C ILE A 208 -2.53 -7.82 9.99
N ILE A 209 -2.94 -6.65 10.53
CA ILE A 209 -2.03 -5.81 11.31
C ILE A 209 -1.39 -6.58 12.47
N GLU A 210 -2.16 -7.40 13.22
CA GLU A 210 -1.57 -8.24 14.27
C GLU A 210 -0.60 -9.27 13.71
N ALA A 211 -0.97 -9.92 12.60
CA ALA A 211 -0.20 -10.99 11.99
C ALA A 211 1.18 -10.50 11.51
N VAL A 212 1.22 -9.38 10.81
CA VAL A 212 2.45 -8.82 10.23
C VAL A 212 3.08 -7.72 11.09
N ARG A 213 2.50 -7.41 12.26
CA ARG A 213 2.97 -6.36 13.17
C ARG A 213 3.10 -4.97 12.54
N HIS A 214 2.12 -4.57 11.73
CA HIS A 214 2.10 -3.24 11.08
C HIS A 214 1.70 -2.13 12.06
N TYR A 215 2.56 -1.80 13.02
CA TYR A 215 2.22 -0.93 14.15
C TYR A 215 2.69 0.52 13.98
N ASP A 216 3.41 0.87 12.90
CA ASP A 216 3.75 2.27 12.58
C ASP A 216 2.55 3.10 12.10
N ILE A 217 1.33 2.57 12.27
CA ILE A 217 0.05 3.25 12.03
C ILE A 217 -0.41 4.11 13.20
N ASN A 218 0.15 3.91 14.41
CA ASN A 218 -0.24 4.61 15.64
C ASN A 218 -0.16 6.14 15.51
N ASN A 219 0.71 6.62 14.61
CA ASN A 219 0.97 8.03 14.42
C ASN A 219 0.07 8.68 13.35
N GLY A 220 -1.02 8.04 12.91
CA GLY A 220 -1.93 8.68 11.95
C GLY A 220 -1.42 8.69 10.51
N LYS A 221 -0.74 7.61 10.08
CA LYS A 221 -0.13 7.48 8.75
C LYS A 221 -0.15 6.02 8.31
N ASN A 222 0.32 5.76 7.08
CA ASN A 222 0.48 4.40 6.51
C ASN A 222 -0.85 3.69 6.21
N TYR A 223 -1.89 4.46 5.92
CA TYR A 223 -3.17 3.95 5.43
C TYR A 223 -3.94 5.01 4.64
N HIS A 224 -4.96 4.58 3.93
CA HIS A 224 -5.94 5.44 3.26
C HIS A 224 -7.32 5.21 3.86
N TYR A 225 -8.15 6.24 3.80
CA TYR A 225 -9.58 6.14 4.03
C TYR A 225 -10.31 6.18 2.70
N PHE A 226 -11.19 5.21 2.49
CA PHE A 226 -12.08 5.15 1.35
C PHE A 226 -13.51 5.27 1.82
N ASN A 227 -14.27 6.17 1.21
CA ASN A 227 -15.72 6.27 1.40
C ASN A 227 -16.40 5.52 0.26
N ASN A 228 -16.99 4.36 0.56
CA ASN A 228 -17.68 3.55 -0.43
C ASN A 228 -19.05 4.19 -0.75
N PRO A 229 -19.28 4.74 -1.95
CA PRO A 229 -20.52 5.43 -2.29
C PRO A 229 -21.75 4.51 -2.36
N GLU A 230 -21.58 3.20 -2.51
CA GLU A 230 -22.71 2.26 -2.59
C GLU A 230 -23.28 1.94 -1.22
N THR A 231 -22.43 1.86 -0.19
CA THR A 231 -22.83 1.54 1.19
C THR A 231 -22.84 2.76 2.11
N ASN A 232 -22.19 3.85 1.69
CA ASN A 232 -21.87 5.02 2.50
C ASN A 232 -21.11 4.68 3.79
N GLN A 233 -20.30 3.62 3.74
CA GLN A 233 -19.44 3.18 4.83
C GLN A 233 -17.97 3.46 4.51
N TRP A 234 -17.24 3.85 5.54
CA TRP A 234 -15.80 4.06 5.47
C TRP A 234 -15.04 2.74 5.61
N GLN A 235 -13.98 2.61 4.82
CA GLN A 235 -13.04 1.50 4.80
C GLN A 235 -11.60 2.02 4.97
N VAL A 236 -10.73 1.16 5.50
CA VAL A 236 -9.30 1.46 5.68
C VAL A 236 -8.49 0.59 4.73
N ILE A 237 -7.60 1.21 3.95
CA ILE A 237 -6.72 0.53 2.99
C ILE A 237 -5.26 0.67 3.47
N PRO A 238 -4.51 -0.43 3.63
CA PRO A 238 -3.13 -0.39 4.12
C PRO A 238 -2.17 0.28 3.14
N TRP A 239 -1.12 0.91 3.67
CA TRP A 239 -0.02 1.46 2.88
C TRP A 239 1.29 1.40 3.68
N ASP A 240 2.45 1.53 3.01
CA ASP A 240 3.77 1.64 3.66
C ASP A 240 4.03 0.57 4.73
N VAL A 241 3.93 -0.70 4.31
CA VAL A 241 4.07 -1.90 5.15
C VAL A 241 5.50 -2.44 5.18
N ASP A 242 6.51 -1.59 4.95
CA ASP A 242 7.93 -1.94 4.93
C ASP A 242 8.48 -2.23 6.35
N ILE A 243 7.92 -1.56 7.36
CA ILE A 243 8.25 -1.78 8.78
C ILE A 243 7.25 -2.79 9.40
N THR A 244 7.39 -4.05 9.00
CA THR A 244 6.55 -5.18 9.43
C THR A 244 7.40 -6.42 9.77
N TRP A 245 6.74 -7.53 10.10
CA TRP A 245 7.29 -8.85 10.41
C TRP A 245 8.33 -8.85 11.54
N SER A 246 9.61 -8.75 11.17
CA SER A 246 10.72 -8.83 12.11
C SER A 246 10.99 -7.52 12.84
N PHE A 247 10.49 -6.38 12.33
CA PHE A 247 10.69 -5.09 12.99
C PHE A 247 9.64 -4.89 14.10
N ILE A 248 10.12 -4.50 15.28
CA ILE A 248 9.27 -4.25 16.45
C ILE A 248 9.10 -2.74 16.61
N VAL A 249 7.98 -2.22 16.13
CA VAL A 249 7.47 -0.92 16.57
C VAL A 249 6.77 -1.15 17.92
N ALA A 250 7.10 -0.34 18.92
CA ALA A 250 6.46 -0.44 20.23
C ALA A 250 4.96 -0.10 20.15
N GLY A 251 4.16 -0.70 21.02
CA GLY A 251 2.71 -0.48 21.08
C GLY A 251 1.92 -1.65 20.52
N VAL A 252 0.66 -1.37 20.16
CA VAL A 252 -0.36 -2.38 19.82
C VAL A 252 -1.03 -2.11 18.48
N GLY A 253 -0.43 -1.31 17.58
CA GLY A 253 -1.09 -0.90 16.34
C GLY A 253 -2.43 -0.21 16.60
N ASP A 254 -2.47 0.72 17.57
CA ASP A 254 -3.64 1.54 17.89
C ASP A 254 -3.83 2.60 16.80
N ASP A 255 -4.39 2.18 15.67
CA ASP A 255 -5.00 3.11 14.72
C ASP A 255 -6.17 3.88 15.38
N PRO A 256 -6.70 4.94 14.75
CA PRO A 256 -7.76 5.74 15.34
C PRO A 256 -9.04 4.96 15.71
N PHE A 257 -9.22 3.76 15.17
CA PHE A 257 -10.42 2.93 15.31
C PHE A 257 -10.26 1.84 16.37
N TYR A 258 -9.09 1.24 16.55
CA TYR A 258 -8.87 0.07 17.40
C TYR A 258 -9.53 0.21 18.79
N SER A 259 -9.14 1.22 19.56
CA SER A 259 -9.71 1.49 20.89
C SER A 259 -11.16 2.02 20.88
N ARG A 260 -11.62 2.60 19.77
CA ARG A 260 -12.97 3.21 19.64
C ARG A 260 -14.04 2.22 19.17
N VAL A 261 -13.68 1.32 18.27
CA VAL A 261 -14.54 0.27 17.71
C VAL A 261 -14.55 -0.93 18.66
N LEU A 262 -13.39 -1.46 19.06
CA LEU A 262 -13.34 -2.70 19.84
C LEU A 262 -13.68 -2.53 21.33
N ARG A 263 -14.05 -1.32 21.76
CA ARG A 263 -14.64 -1.11 23.09
C ARG A 263 -16.03 -1.70 23.24
N TYR A 264 -16.76 -1.89 22.14
CA TYR A 264 -18.08 -2.52 22.15
C TYR A 264 -17.90 -4.04 22.14
N SER A 265 -18.50 -4.72 23.12
CA SER A 265 -18.29 -6.16 23.33
C SER A 265 -18.79 -7.04 22.17
N ALA A 266 -19.81 -6.57 21.43
CA ALA A 266 -20.27 -7.21 20.20
C ALA A 266 -19.17 -7.20 19.12
N PHE A 267 -18.64 -6.02 18.81
CA PHE A 267 -17.56 -5.86 17.83
C PHE A 267 -16.28 -6.59 18.23
N GLN A 268 -15.92 -6.55 19.52
CA GLN A 268 -14.76 -7.29 20.01
C GLN A 268 -14.92 -8.80 19.78
N ARG A 269 -16.13 -9.36 19.99
CA ARG A 269 -16.40 -10.77 19.75
C ARG A 269 -16.31 -11.13 18.26
N GLU A 270 -16.88 -10.30 17.40
CA GLU A 270 -16.84 -10.47 15.94
C GLU A 270 -15.39 -10.41 15.43
N TYR A 271 -14.61 -9.42 15.89
CA TYR A 271 -13.18 -9.34 15.61
C TYR A 271 -12.43 -10.59 16.07
N GLN A 272 -12.65 -11.07 17.29
CA GLN A 272 -11.98 -12.27 17.79
C GLN A 272 -12.34 -13.54 16.99
N ASN A 273 -13.56 -13.60 16.43
CA ASN A 273 -13.93 -14.67 15.50
C ASN A 273 -13.13 -14.57 14.20
N ARG A 274 -13.08 -13.38 13.58
CA ARG A 274 -12.33 -13.14 12.33
C ARG A 274 -10.82 -13.36 12.51
N LEU A 275 -10.27 -12.94 13.64
CA LEU A 275 -8.87 -13.16 13.99
C LEU A 275 -8.53 -14.66 14.08
N ARG A 276 -9.40 -15.45 14.72
CA ARG A 276 -9.23 -16.92 14.78
C ARG A 276 -9.31 -17.55 13.40
N GLU A 277 -10.28 -17.14 12.60
CA GLU A 277 -10.44 -17.62 11.23
C GLU A 277 -9.18 -17.36 10.39
N ILE A 278 -8.67 -16.12 10.37
CA ILE A 278 -7.45 -15.76 9.64
C ILE A 278 -6.25 -16.55 10.16
N ARG A 279 -6.07 -16.66 11.48
CA ARG A 279 -4.99 -17.46 12.06
C ARG A 279 -5.06 -18.92 11.61
N ASP A 280 -6.24 -19.52 11.68
CA ASP A 280 -6.42 -20.95 11.44
C ASP A 280 -6.38 -21.29 9.95
N LEU A 281 -6.88 -20.42 9.07
CA LEU A 281 -7.01 -20.70 7.64
C LEU A 281 -5.93 -20.07 6.76
N LEU A 282 -5.31 -18.97 7.18
CA LEU A 282 -4.37 -18.20 6.34
C LEU A 282 -3.00 -18.02 7.01
N PHE A 283 -2.96 -17.62 8.28
CA PHE A 283 -1.72 -17.30 8.99
C PHE A 283 -1.23 -18.47 9.87
N ASN A 284 -1.02 -19.61 9.21
CA ASN A 284 -0.44 -20.81 9.80
C ASN A 284 0.76 -21.31 8.96
N PRO A 285 1.64 -22.18 9.48
CA PRO A 285 2.82 -22.63 8.75
C PRO A 285 2.54 -23.26 7.39
N ASP A 286 1.43 -24.01 7.24
CA ASP A 286 1.13 -24.73 6.01
C ASP A 286 0.85 -23.75 4.86
N GLN A 287 0.08 -22.69 5.12
CA GLN A 287 -0.22 -21.67 4.11
C GLN A 287 0.91 -20.65 3.96
N MET A 288 1.48 -20.19 5.08
CA MET A 288 2.51 -19.15 5.04
C MET A 288 3.80 -19.63 4.38
N ASN A 289 4.22 -20.89 4.58
CA ASN A 289 5.42 -21.40 3.92
C ASN A 289 5.23 -21.45 2.40
N VAL A 290 4.05 -21.86 1.91
CA VAL A 290 3.75 -21.85 0.47
C VAL A 290 3.81 -20.43 -0.09
N LEU A 291 3.18 -19.47 0.60
CA LEU A 291 3.16 -18.08 0.15
C LEU A 291 4.56 -17.43 0.17
N ILE A 292 5.36 -17.72 1.20
CA ILE A 292 6.74 -17.22 1.30
C ILE A 292 7.59 -17.79 0.17
N THR A 293 7.49 -19.11 -0.10
CA THR A 293 8.22 -19.74 -1.20
C THR A 293 7.80 -19.17 -2.56
N GLU A 294 6.51 -18.98 -2.79
CA GLU A 294 5.99 -18.39 -4.04
C GLU A 294 6.61 -17.02 -4.37
N TYR A 295 6.82 -16.16 -3.36
CA TYR A 295 7.40 -14.84 -3.57
C TYR A 295 8.94 -14.82 -3.52
N ALA A 296 9.57 -15.86 -2.97
CA ALA A 296 11.01 -15.95 -2.83
C ALA A 296 11.70 -16.63 -4.04
N ASP A 297 10.99 -17.48 -4.76
CA ASP A 297 11.46 -18.19 -5.96
C ASP A 297 11.40 -17.31 -7.23
#